data_AF-A0A975F719-F1
#
_entry.id   AF-A0A975F719-F1
#
_cell.length_a   1.000
_cell.length_b   1.000
_cell.length_c   1.000
_cell.angle_alpha   90.00
_cell.angle_beta   90.00
_cell.angle_gamma   90.00
#
_symmetry.space_group_name_H-M   'P 1'
#
loop_
_entity.id
_entity.type
_entity.pdbx_description
1 polymer ?
#
loop_
_entity_poly.entity_id
_entity_poly.type
_entity_poly.pdbx_seq_one_letter_code
_entity_poly.pdbx_strand_id
1 'polypeptide(L)'
;MVDRISNNFFDTTRNVSRSSALDTKPDKQLINKFEKNLLADGSMNNDGFFVSNQIITPDDIKSEGGTACDGKGGFKEIISSGISDECGIHSCYVQHEQIHISQLSKYAPKICEGQAEGKALGYLDNASAVRYERPAYKDTIKCLEEKMDDASLLCKAELKIKAFQLPGAFNVIYREKL
;
A
#
# COMPACT_ATOMS: atom_id res chain seq x y z
N MET A 1 44.74 -40.79 -31.00
CA MET A 1 45.33 -39.82 -31.96
C MET A 1 44.17 -38.95 -32.44
N VAL A 2 44.14 -37.63 -32.22
CA VAL A 2 45.08 -36.59 -32.71
C VAL A 2 44.93 -36.51 -34.25
N ASP A 3 44.51 -35.41 -34.89
CA ASP A 3 44.28 -34.04 -34.39
C ASP A 3 43.25 -33.22 -35.21
N ARG A 4 43.04 -32.00 -34.72
CA ARG A 4 42.36 -30.79 -35.22
C ARG A 4 42.74 -30.31 -36.66
N ILE A 5 42.12 -29.15 -37.02
CA ILE A 5 42.42 -28.16 -38.11
C ILE A 5 41.57 -28.37 -39.40
N SER A 6 40.90 -27.38 -40.03
CA SER A 6 40.91 -25.89 -39.84
C SER A 6 39.56 -25.15 -40.08
N ASN A 7 39.62 -23.82 -39.88
CA ASN A 7 38.70 -22.72 -40.18
C ASN A 7 38.30 -22.61 -41.69
N ASN A 8 37.17 -22.01 -42.10
CA ASN A 8 36.88 -20.57 -42.00
C ASN A 8 35.42 -20.18 -42.37
N PHE A 9 34.92 -19.13 -41.73
CA PHE A 9 33.96 -18.11 -42.23
C PHE A 9 32.79 -18.53 -43.16
N PHE A 10 31.55 -18.47 -42.64
CA PHE A 10 30.69 -17.32 -42.97
C PHE A 10 29.65 -17.03 -41.86
N ASP A 11 29.24 -15.76 -41.79
CA ASP A 11 28.40 -15.17 -40.76
C ASP A 11 26.90 -15.49 -40.94
N THR A 12 26.20 -15.78 -39.84
CA THR A 12 24.74 -15.55 -39.75
C THR A 12 24.26 -15.31 -38.31
N THR A 13 24.98 -14.47 -37.56
CA THR A 13 24.46 -13.93 -36.29
C THR A 13 23.40 -12.83 -36.55
N ARG A 14 22.25 -13.21 -37.11
CA ARG A 14 21.14 -12.26 -37.34
C ARG A 14 20.31 -12.01 -36.08
N ASN A 15 20.67 -10.94 -35.40
CA ASN A 15 19.76 -10.03 -34.69
C ASN A 15 18.72 -10.69 -33.77
N VAL A 16 19.21 -11.28 -32.68
CA VAL A 16 18.54 -11.02 -31.39
C VAL A 16 18.83 -9.56 -31.06
N SER A 17 18.01 -8.65 -31.58
CA SER A 17 17.99 -7.28 -31.12
C SER A 17 17.64 -7.30 -29.64
N ARG A 18 18.67 -7.18 -28.79
CA ARG A 18 18.51 -6.72 -27.41
C ARG A 18 17.83 -5.36 -27.48
N SER A 19 16.50 -5.35 -27.48
CA SER A 19 15.75 -4.16 -27.15
C SER A 19 16.25 -3.74 -25.79
N SER A 20 16.91 -2.58 -25.76
CA SER A 20 17.52 -1.98 -24.58
C SER A 20 16.58 -2.13 -23.40
N ALA A 21 17.14 -2.60 -22.28
CA ALA A 21 16.43 -2.61 -21.01
C ALA A 21 15.74 -1.25 -20.84
N LEU A 22 14.41 -1.27 -20.79
CA LEU A 22 13.61 -0.09 -20.50
C LEU A 22 13.91 0.28 -19.05
N ASP A 23 14.91 1.15 -18.89
CA ASP A 23 15.35 1.81 -17.66
C ASP A 23 14.24 2.74 -17.16
N THR A 24 13.11 2.11 -16.85
CA THR A 24 11.93 2.68 -16.21
C THR A 24 12.26 2.83 -14.74
N LYS A 25 13.10 3.85 -14.49
CA LYS A 25 13.27 4.44 -13.16
C LYS A 25 11.89 4.57 -12.53
N PRO A 26 11.68 4.10 -11.28
CA PRO A 26 10.38 4.16 -10.64
C PRO A 26 9.87 5.60 -10.68
N ASP A 27 8.64 5.76 -11.15
CA ASP A 27 8.15 7.05 -11.62
C ASP A 27 7.97 8.04 -10.45
N LYS A 28 8.98 8.89 -10.25
CA LYS A 28 9.00 9.93 -9.21
C LYS A 28 7.90 11.00 -9.39
N GLN A 29 7.11 10.94 -10.47
CA GLN A 29 5.98 11.84 -10.71
C GLN A 29 4.69 11.39 -10.01
N LEU A 30 4.52 10.10 -9.68
CA LEU A 30 3.33 9.58 -8.98
C LEU A 30 3.17 10.18 -7.58
N ILE A 31 4.29 10.42 -6.88
CA ILE A 31 4.32 10.99 -5.52
C ILE A 31 4.06 12.51 -5.56
N ASN A 32 4.56 13.22 -6.58
CA ASN A 32 4.65 14.70 -6.58
C ASN A 32 3.32 15.45 -6.78
N LYS A 33 2.21 14.78 -7.13
CA LYS A 33 0.93 15.46 -7.44
C LYS A 33 -0.15 15.30 -6.35
N PHE A 34 -0.04 14.29 -5.49
CA PHE A 34 -0.86 14.18 -4.28
C PHE A 34 -0.33 15.12 -3.18
N GLU A 35 0.98 15.04 -2.87
CA GLU A 35 1.58 15.81 -1.76
C GLU A 35 1.46 17.33 -1.92
N LYS A 36 1.63 17.87 -3.14
CA LYS A 36 1.69 19.33 -3.36
C LYS A 36 0.34 20.05 -3.37
N ASN A 37 -0.77 19.35 -3.56
CA ASN A 37 -2.10 19.95 -3.63
C ASN A 37 -2.94 19.72 -2.35
N LEU A 38 -2.45 18.93 -1.39
CA LEU A 38 -3.17 18.62 -0.14
C LEU A 38 -2.75 19.50 1.06
N LEU A 39 -1.59 20.15 1.00
CA LEU A 39 -1.05 20.99 2.08
C LEU A 39 -1.69 22.38 2.21
N ALA A 40 -2.66 22.74 1.36
CA ALA A 40 -3.17 24.12 1.29
C ALA A 40 -4.13 24.51 2.42
N ASP A 41 -5.03 23.60 2.83
CA ASP A 41 -6.24 23.96 3.60
C ASP A 41 -6.65 22.94 4.69
N GLY A 42 -5.87 21.86 4.90
CA GLY A 42 -6.23 20.79 5.82
C GLY A 42 -6.02 21.15 7.30
N SER A 43 -6.88 20.67 8.20
CA SER A 43 -6.60 20.71 9.64
C SER A 43 -5.47 19.74 9.95
N MET A 44 -4.39 20.24 10.56
CA MET A 44 -3.17 19.49 10.90
C MET A 44 -3.04 19.33 12.42
N ASN A 45 -2.49 18.21 12.88
CA ASN A 45 -2.02 18.08 14.27
C ASN A 45 -0.50 17.83 14.35
N ASN A 46 0.08 18.05 15.53
CA ASN A 46 1.51 17.86 15.77
C ASN A 46 1.93 16.38 15.77
N ASP A 47 0.96 15.45 15.74
CA ASP A 47 1.17 14.00 15.84
C ASP A 47 1.31 13.30 14.49
N GLY A 48 1.27 14.06 13.38
CA GLY A 48 1.59 13.56 12.03
C GLY A 48 0.40 13.32 11.11
N PHE A 49 -0.80 13.81 11.44
CA PHE A 49 -2.02 13.60 10.65
C PHE A 49 -2.60 14.89 10.07
N PHE A 50 -3.32 14.78 8.95
CA PHE A 50 -4.12 15.85 8.36
C PHE A 50 -5.47 15.36 7.80
N VAL A 51 -6.43 16.27 7.71
CA VAL A 51 -7.67 16.08 6.94
C VAL A 51 -7.47 16.55 5.50
N SER A 52 -7.71 15.67 4.54
CA SER A 52 -7.75 16.00 3.12
C SER A 52 -8.98 16.84 2.78
N ASN A 53 -8.82 17.79 1.85
CA ASN A 53 -9.98 18.49 1.30
C ASN A 53 -10.86 17.60 0.39
N GLN A 54 -10.37 16.43 -0.02
CA GLN A 54 -11.10 15.47 -0.84
C GLN A 54 -12.01 14.59 0.01
N ILE A 55 -13.24 14.38 -0.46
CA ILE A 55 -14.09 13.27 -0.04
C ILE A 55 -13.64 12.05 -0.84
N ILE A 56 -13.44 10.92 -0.17
CA ILE A 56 -13.07 9.64 -0.79
C ILE A 56 -14.16 8.60 -0.62
N THR A 57 -14.29 7.74 -1.63
CA THR A 57 -15.13 6.55 -1.64
C THR A 57 -14.26 5.31 -1.84
N PRO A 58 -14.78 4.08 -1.59
CA PRO A 58 -14.05 2.83 -1.85
C PRO A 58 -13.39 2.73 -3.23
N ASP A 59 -14.00 3.31 -4.27
CA ASP A 59 -13.51 3.27 -5.65
C ASP A 59 -12.36 4.26 -5.93
N ASP A 60 -12.18 5.27 -5.08
CA ASP A 60 -11.08 6.25 -5.20
C ASP A 60 -9.76 5.73 -4.62
N ILE A 61 -9.83 4.69 -3.77
CA ILE A 61 -8.68 4.14 -3.05
C ILE A 61 -7.88 3.20 -3.95
N LYS A 62 -6.66 3.62 -4.30
CA LYS A 62 -5.67 2.83 -5.06
C LYS A 62 -4.83 1.89 -4.21
N SER A 63 -4.82 2.10 -2.89
CA SER A 63 -4.36 1.17 -1.87
C SER A 63 -5.49 0.20 -1.49
N GLU A 64 -5.19 -0.73 -0.59
CA GLU A 64 -6.18 -1.67 -0.09
C GLU A 64 -7.21 -1.04 0.88
N GLY A 65 -6.84 0.01 1.60
CA GLY A 65 -7.73 0.75 2.48
C GLY A 65 -7.28 2.18 2.75
N GLY A 66 -8.03 2.85 3.61
CA GLY A 66 -7.69 4.08 4.30
C GLY A 66 -8.75 4.46 5.35
N THR A 67 -8.49 5.51 6.11
CA THR A 67 -9.42 6.02 7.14
C THR A 67 -10.00 7.39 6.76
N ALA A 68 -11.26 7.65 7.11
CA ALA A 68 -11.95 8.91 6.85
C ALA A 68 -12.82 9.37 8.03
N CYS A 69 -13.30 10.62 7.98
CA CYS A 69 -14.27 11.13 8.95
C CYS A 69 -15.68 10.57 8.72
N ASP A 70 -16.43 10.35 9.81
CA ASP A 70 -17.79 9.79 9.79
C ASP A 70 -18.92 10.86 9.69
N GLY A 71 -18.56 12.14 9.63
CA GLY A 71 -19.50 13.27 9.61
C GLY A 71 -20.11 13.66 10.97
N LYS A 72 -19.73 12.97 12.06
CA LYS A 72 -20.22 13.17 13.44
C LYS A 72 -19.08 13.52 14.41
N GLY A 73 -17.86 13.70 13.91
CA GLY A 73 -16.65 13.94 14.69
C GLY A 73 -15.81 12.68 14.94
N GLY A 74 -16.30 11.51 14.54
CA GLY A 74 -15.60 10.23 14.63
C GLY A 74 -14.92 9.81 13.33
N PHE A 75 -14.50 8.56 13.32
CA PHE A 75 -13.72 7.93 12.25
C PHE A 75 -14.47 6.74 11.68
N LYS A 76 -14.19 6.42 10.41
CA LYS A 76 -14.60 5.17 9.76
C LYS A 76 -13.51 4.65 8.84
N GLU A 77 -13.43 3.33 8.74
CA GLU A 77 -12.65 2.64 7.73
C GLU A 77 -13.28 2.84 6.36
N ILE A 78 -12.44 2.85 5.32
CA ILE A 78 -12.86 2.71 3.93
C ILE A 78 -11.94 1.68 3.31
N ILE A 79 -12.49 0.52 2.98
CA ILE A 79 -11.78 -0.56 2.31
C ILE A 79 -12.05 -0.47 0.81
N SER A 80 -11.04 -0.72 -0.03
CA SER A 80 -11.19 -0.68 -1.48
C SER A 80 -12.19 -1.72 -1.97
N SER A 81 -13.10 -1.32 -2.87
CA SER A 81 -14.12 -2.20 -3.48
C SER A 81 -13.52 -3.35 -4.30
N GLY A 82 -12.24 -3.25 -4.66
CA GLY A 82 -11.49 -4.29 -5.35
C GLY A 82 -10.94 -5.41 -4.43
N ILE A 83 -11.16 -5.36 -3.11
CA ILE A 83 -10.76 -6.43 -2.20
C ILE A 83 -11.85 -7.48 -2.10
N SER A 84 -11.47 -8.72 -2.42
CA SER A 84 -12.35 -9.86 -2.23
C SER A 84 -12.57 -10.16 -0.74
N ASP A 85 -13.83 -10.36 -0.36
CA ASP A 85 -14.20 -11.04 0.89
C ASP A 85 -13.83 -12.54 0.84
N GLU A 86 -13.55 -13.09 -0.35
CA GLU A 86 -13.07 -14.46 -0.49
C GLU A 86 -11.81 -14.69 0.34
N CYS A 87 -11.73 -15.88 0.92
CA CYS A 87 -10.64 -16.29 1.81
C CYS A 87 -10.46 -15.43 3.08
N GLY A 88 -11.36 -14.48 3.36
CA GLY A 88 -11.35 -13.64 4.55
C GLY A 88 -10.32 -12.50 4.51
N ILE A 89 -9.74 -12.19 3.35
CA ILE A 89 -8.70 -11.16 3.17
C ILE A 89 -9.22 -9.79 3.61
N HIS A 90 -10.41 -9.40 3.16
CA HIS A 90 -11.09 -8.18 3.55
C HIS A 90 -11.14 -7.99 5.08
N SER A 91 -11.43 -9.04 5.86
CA SER A 91 -11.47 -8.98 7.33
C SER A 91 -10.13 -8.62 7.98
N CYS A 92 -8.99 -8.90 7.33
CA CYS A 92 -7.67 -8.48 7.80
C CYS A 92 -7.36 -7.02 7.46
N TYR A 93 -7.89 -6.48 6.37
CA TYR A 93 -7.78 -5.05 6.03
C TYR A 93 -8.75 -4.18 6.84
N VAL A 94 -9.94 -4.68 7.20
CA VAL A 94 -10.80 -4.01 8.20
C VAL A 94 -10.06 -3.86 9.53
N GLN A 95 -9.36 -4.91 10.00
CA GLN A 95 -8.53 -4.83 11.20
C GLN A 95 -7.34 -3.86 11.06
N HIS A 96 -6.75 -3.76 9.86
CA HIS A 96 -5.70 -2.78 9.54
C HIS A 96 -6.19 -1.34 9.78
N GLU A 97 -7.32 -0.95 9.17
CA GLU A 97 -7.88 0.38 9.33
C GLU A 97 -8.38 0.64 10.76
N GLN A 98 -8.88 -0.38 11.47
CA GLN A 98 -9.23 -0.25 12.89
C GLN A 98 -8.03 0.09 13.78
N ILE A 99 -6.81 -0.34 13.43
CA ILE A 99 -5.59 0.07 14.11
C ILE A 99 -5.33 1.57 13.87
N HIS A 100 -5.55 2.08 12.65
CA HIS A 100 -5.45 3.51 12.35
C HIS A 100 -6.53 4.33 13.07
N ILE A 101 -7.78 3.87 13.10
CA ILE A 101 -8.87 4.49 13.88
C ILE A 101 -8.50 4.56 15.37
N SER A 102 -7.92 3.51 15.94
CA SER A 102 -7.46 3.49 17.34
C SER A 102 -6.30 4.47 17.60
N GLN A 103 -5.36 4.58 16.67
CA GLN A 103 -4.28 5.57 16.72
C GLN A 103 -4.82 7.01 16.61
N LEU A 104 -5.69 7.27 15.65
CA LEU A 104 -6.35 8.57 15.45
C LEU A 104 -7.21 8.97 16.66
N SER A 105 -7.97 8.04 17.23
CA SER A 105 -8.76 8.27 18.45
C SER A 105 -7.89 8.61 19.67
N LYS A 106 -6.61 8.22 19.65
CA LYS A 106 -5.66 8.48 20.75
C LYS A 106 -4.84 9.77 20.55
N TYR A 107 -4.31 9.99 19.34
CA TYR A 107 -3.38 11.08 19.04
C TYR A 107 -4.04 12.26 18.31
N ALA A 108 -5.14 12.03 17.61
CA ALA A 108 -5.87 13.01 16.80
C ALA A 108 -7.39 13.05 17.08
N PRO A 109 -7.88 12.90 18.34
CA PRO A 109 -9.30 12.61 18.62
C PRO A 109 -10.30 13.66 18.11
N LYS A 110 -9.83 14.88 17.82
CA LYS A 110 -10.64 16.01 17.37
C LYS A 110 -10.48 16.34 15.88
N ILE A 111 -9.64 15.61 15.13
CA ILE A 111 -9.28 15.97 13.75
C ILE A 111 -10.50 15.94 12.80
N CYS A 112 -11.53 15.15 13.13
CA CYS A 112 -12.81 15.11 12.42
C CYS A 112 -13.91 16.02 12.99
N GLU A 113 -13.67 16.81 14.06
CA GLU A 113 -14.66 17.76 14.58
C GLU A 113 -15.05 18.79 13.50
N GLY A 114 -16.33 18.87 13.16
CA GLY A 114 -16.85 19.75 12.11
C GLY A 114 -16.55 19.32 10.67
N GLN A 115 -15.91 18.15 10.46
CA GLN A 115 -15.63 17.64 9.12
C GLN A 115 -16.83 16.91 8.52
N ALA A 116 -16.97 17.00 7.20
CA ALA A 116 -17.98 16.24 6.45
C ALA A 116 -17.64 14.74 6.40
N GLU A 117 -18.66 13.91 6.24
CA GLU A 117 -18.48 12.47 6.05
C GLU A 117 -17.63 12.17 4.80
N GLY A 118 -16.74 11.19 4.91
CA GLY A 118 -15.89 10.72 3.81
C GLY A 118 -14.67 11.60 3.52
N LYS A 119 -14.44 12.67 4.28
CA LYS A 119 -13.17 13.42 4.24
C LYS A 119 -12.01 12.49 4.59
N ALA A 120 -11.07 12.31 3.65
CA ALA A 120 -9.94 11.40 3.85
C ALA A 120 -9.01 11.91 4.96
N LEU A 121 -8.42 10.99 5.72
CA LEU A 121 -7.30 11.27 6.61
C LEU A 121 -6.00 10.76 6.00
N GLY A 122 -4.90 11.44 6.27
CA GLY A 122 -3.59 11.07 5.77
C GLY A 122 -2.46 11.53 6.67
N TYR A 123 -1.23 11.17 6.29
CA TYR A 123 -0.02 11.48 7.05
C TYR A 123 0.69 12.73 6.53
N LEU A 124 1.11 13.61 7.44
CA LEU A 124 1.82 14.85 7.10
C LEU A 124 3.18 14.61 6.43
N ASP A 125 3.82 13.48 6.75
CA ASP A 125 5.09 13.09 6.17
C ASP A 125 5.28 11.56 6.14
N ASN A 126 6.31 11.12 5.41
CA ASN A 126 6.67 9.71 5.31
C ASN A 126 7.08 9.09 6.65
N ALA A 127 7.63 9.87 7.61
CA ALA A 127 8.04 9.34 8.90
C ALA A 127 6.84 9.00 9.81
N SER A 128 5.78 9.79 9.70
CA SER A 128 4.47 9.58 10.34
C SER A 128 3.79 8.37 9.71
N ALA A 129 3.76 8.28 8.39
CA ALA A 129 3.24 7.12 7.68
C ALA A 129 3.96 5.82 8.13
N VAL A 130 5.30 5.77 8.10
CA VAL A 130 6.09 4.64 8.62
C VAL A 130 5.71 4.26 10.06
N ARG A 131 5.51 5.25 10.93
CA ARG A 131 5.22 5.05 12.36
C ARG A 131 3.88 4.35 12.58
N TYR A 132 2.88 4.68 11.77
CA TYR A 132 1.49 4.25 11.95
C TYR A 132 1.13 3.02 11.10
N GLU A 133 1.62 2.93 9.86
CA GLU A 133 1.44 1.80 8.93
C GLU A 133 2.17 0.53 9.41
N ARG A 134 3.38 0.66 9.95
CA ARG A 134 4.21 -0.48 10.38
C ARG A 134 3.52 -1.43 11.38
N PRO A 135 2.90 -0.97 12.49
CA PRO A 135 2.14 -1.85 13.36
C PRO A 135 0.89 -2.41 12.68
N ALA A 136 0.19 -1.62 11.85
CA ALA A 136 -1.01 -2.07 11.16
C ALA A 136 -0.71 -3.24 10.19
N TYR A 137 0.30 -3.11 9.32
CA TYR A 137 0.72 -4.21 8.43
C TYR A 137 1.26 -5.43 9.18
N LYS A 138 1.93 -5.25 10.32
CA LYS A 138 2.40 -6.39 11.13
C LYS A 138 1.23 -7.25 11.59
N ASP A 139 0.16 -6.63 12.06
CA ASP A 139 -1.04 -7.33 12.51
C ASP A 139 -1.88 -7.84 11.32
N THR A 140 -1.87 -7.15 10.16
CA THR A 140 -2.45 -7.68 8.91
C THR A 140 -1.76 -8.96 8.44
N ILE A 141 -0.42 -9.00 8.43
CA ILE A 141 0.35 -10.20 8.06
C ILE A 141 0.01 -11.34 9.02
N LYS A 142 0.00 -11.08 10.34
CA LYS A 142 -0.41 -12.06 11.35
C LYS A 142 -1.84 -12.59 11.12
N CYS A 143 -2.79 -11.71 10.81
CA CYS A 143 -4.16 -12.09 10.47
C CYS A 143 -4.20 -12.99 9.23
N LEU A 144 -3.49 -12.64 8.15
CA LEU A 144 -3.41 -13.46 6.94
C LEU A 144 -2.75 -14.82 7.22
N GLU A 145 -1.74 -14.88 8.10
CA GLU A 145 -1.11 -16.12 8.56
C GLU A 145 -2.08 -17.00 9.36
N GLU A 146 -2.82 -16.44 10.31
CA GLU A 146 -3.85 -17.18 11.06
C GLU A 146 -4.97 -17.68 10.14
N LYS A 147 -5.40 -16.89 9.14
CA LYS A 147 -6.35 -17.34 8.11
C LYS A 147 -5.78 -18.45 7.23
N MET A 148 -4.46 -18.50 7.04
CA MET A 148 -3.84 -19.55 6.22
C MET A 148 -3.94 -20.92 6.87
N ASP A 149 -3.95 -21.08 8.18
CA ASP A 149 -3.94 -22.43 8.78
C ASP A 149 -5.25 -23.18 8.48
N ASP A 150 -6.40 -22.52 8.69
CA ASP A 150 -7.74 -23.07 8.49
C ASP A 150 -8.23 -23.02 7.01
N ALA A 151 -7.51 -22.34 6.12
CA ALA A 151 -7.94 -22.12 4.75
C ALA A 151 -7.94 -23.38 3.86
N SER A 152 -8.83 -23.37 2.85
CA SER A 152 -8.81 -24.31 1.72
C SER A 152 -7.51 -24.16 0.90
N LEU A 153 -7.14 -25.17 0.11
CA LEU A 153 -5.93 -25.12 -0.72
C LEU A 153 -5.92 -23.96 -1.73
N LEU A 154 -7.09 -23.57 -2.26
CA LEU A 154 -7.22 -22.39 -3.13
C LEU A 154 -6.94 -21.10 -2.35
N CYS A 155 -7.58 -20.92 -1.20
CA CYS A 155 -7.37 -19.75 -0.35
C CYS A 155 -5.95 -19.64 0.22
N LYS A 156 -5.30 -20.78 0.52
CA LYS A 156 -3.90 -20.82 0.94
C LYS A 156 -2.94 -20.22 -0.10
N ALA A 157 -3.25 -20.30 -1.39
CA ALA A 157 -2.42 -19.67 -2.43
C ALA A 157 -2.61 -18.15 -2.45
N GLU A 158 -3.86 -17.69 -2.40
CA GLU A 158 -4.20 -16.26 -2.44
C GLU A 158 -3.71 -15.51 -1.20
N LEU A 159 -3.95 -16.07 -0.01
CA LEU A 159 -3.47 -15.52 1.26
C LEU A 159 -1.93 -15.39 1.29
N LYS A 160 -1.20 -16.37 0.73
CA LYS A 160 0.27 -16.28 0.58
C LYS A 160 0.70 -15.17 -0.35
N ILE A 161 0.01 -14.98 -1.48
CA ILE A 161 0.32 -13.90 -2.42
C ILE A 161 0.14 -12.55 -1.73
N LYS A 162 -0.98 -12.34 -1.01
CA LYS A 162 -1.23 -11.11 -0.25
C LYS A 162 -0.21 -10.91 0.87
N ALA A 163 0.02 -11.92 1.71
CA ALA A 163 0.99 -11.85 2.80
C ALA A 163 2.45 -11.62 2.32
N PHE A 164 2.79 -11.99 1.07
CA PHE A 164 4.09 -11.68 0.46
C PHE A 164 4.12 -10.30 -0.22
N GLN A 165 3.00 -9.84 -0.78
CA GLN A 165 2.87 -8.50 -1.37
C GLN A 165 2.92 -7.39 -0.30
N LEU A 166 2.41 -7.62 0.91
CA LEU A 166 2.43 -6.63 1.99
C LEU A 166 3.86 -6.20 2.42
N PRO A 167 4.81 -7.12 2.73
CA PRO A 167 6.22 -6.77 2.87
C PRO A 167 6.82 -6.13 1.62
N GLY A 168 6.33 -6.47 0.43
CA GLY A 168 6.71 -5.82 -0.82
C GLY A 168 6.34 -4.35 -0.84
N ALA A 169 5.07 -4.02 -0.58
CA ALA A 169 4.58 -2.64 -0.45
C ALA A 169 5.34 -1.90 0.67
N PHE A 170 5.51 -2.54 1.84
CA PHE A 170 6.25 -1.98 2.96
C PHE A 170 7.71 -1.62 2.60
N ASN A 171 8.45 -2.51 1.93
CA ASN A 171 9.85 -2.28 1.51
C ASN A 171 9.98 -1.36 0.27
N VAL A 172 8.96 -1.27 -0.58
CA VAL A 172 8.96 -0.42 -1.79
C VAL A 172 8.60 1.03 -1.43
N ILE A 173 7.64 1.23 -0.53
CA ILE A 173 7.29 2.56 -0.02
C ILE A 173 8.36 3.02 0.98
N TYR A 174 8.88 2.12 1.83
CA TYR A 174 9.84 2.44 2.89
C TYR A 174 11.12 1.60 2.81
N ARG A 175 12.11 2.12 2.08
CA ARG A 175 13.50 1.62 2.10
C ARG A 175 14.22 1.97 3.41
N GLU A 176 13.80 1.36 4.51
CA GLU A 176 14.67 1.13 5.66
C GLU A 176 14.88 -0.37 5.84
N LYS A 177 16.14 -0.77 5.97
CA LYS A 177 16.56 -2.16 5.97
C LYS A 177 15.97 -2.91 7.17
N LEU A 178 15.35 -4.06 6.91
CA LEU A 178 15.39 -5.21 7.81
C LEU A 178 16.84 -5.70 7.96
#